data_AF-A0A7Y3BA58-F1
#
_entry.id   AF-A0A7Y3BA58-F1
#
_cell.length_a   1.000
_cell.length_b   1.000
_cell.length_c   1.000
_cell.angle_alpha   90.00
_cell.angle_beta   90.00
_cell.angle_gamma   90.00
#
_symmetry.space_group_name_H-M   'P 1'
#
loop_
_entity.id
_entity.type
_entity.pdbx_description
1 polymer ?
#
loop_
_entity_poly.entity_id
_entity_poly.type
_entity_poly.pdbx_seq_one_letter_code
_entity_poly.pdbx_strand_id
1 'polypeptide(L)'
;VDGVCLMCKERIEKASIKTKGVKSAVWNVETHELKLIFDERKTDLETIQENILAVGHDVEELAASDEAYASVHACCKYRDEEVQEEHKE
;
A
#
# COMPACT_ATOMS: atom_id res chain seq x y z
N VAL A 1 -2.78 4.12 4.11
CA VAL A 1 -2.38 3.50 2.82
C VAL A 1 -3.63 2.90 2.24
N ASP A 2 -3.98 3.28 1.01
CA ASP A 2 -5.28 2.94 0.46
C ASP A 2 -5.29 1.56 -0.20
N GLY A 3 -6.34 0.81 0.10
CA GLY A 3 -6.55 -0.56 -0.35
C GLY A 3 -7.87 -1.08 0.21
N VAL A 4 -8.43 -2.10 -0.43
CA VAL A 4 -9.82 -2.56 -0.14
C VAL A 4 -9.92 -4.05 0.22
N CYS A 5 -8.86 -4.83 0.03
CA CYS A 5 -8.93 -6.28 0.22
C CYS A 5 -7.61 -6.90 0.71
N LEU A 6 -7.66 -8.19 1.04
CA LEU A 6 -6.49 -8.94 1.50
C LEU A 6 -5.39 -9.08 0.43
N MET A 7 -5.72 -8.93 -0.86
CA MET A 7 -4.69 -8.85 -1.91
C MET A 7 -3.96 -7.50 -1.89
N CYS A 8 -4.66 -6.40 -1.60
CA CYS A 8 -4.02 -5.11 -1.35
C CYS A 8 -3.07 -5.22 -0.16
N LYS A 9 -3.53 -5.86 0.93
CA LYS A 9 -2.72 -6.12 2.13
C LYS A 9 -1.38 -6.79 1.78
N GLU A 10 -1.43 -7.94 1.10
CA GLU A 10 -0.21 -8.68 0.75
C GLU A 10 0.73 -7.84 -0.11
N ARG A 11 0.19 -7.07 -1.07
CA ARG A 11 1.00 -6.20 -1.95
C ARG A 11 1.69 -5.08 -1.17
N ILE A 12 0.96 -4.37 -0.31
CA ILE A 12 1.47 -3.26 0.51
C ILE A 12 2.55 -3.77 1.48
N GLU A 13 2.28 -4.86 2.21
CA GLU A 13 3.23 -5.45 3.15
C GLU A 13 4.49 -5.93 2.45
N LYS A 14 4.35 -6.58 1.29
CA LYS A 14 5.48 -7.09 0.50
C LYS A 14 6.32 -5.96 -0.09
N ALA A 15 5.70 -4.88 -0.56
CA ALA A 15 6.43 -3.70 -1.04
C ALA A 15 7.26 -3.09 0.09
N SER A 16 6.66 -2.94 1.27
CA SER A 16 7.32 -2.40 2.46
C SER A 16 8.49 -3.30 2.92
N ILE A 17 8.29 -4.62 3.01
CA ILE A 17 9.33 -5.57 3.46
C ILE A 17 10.52 -5.64 2.48
N LYS A 18 10.29 -5.40 1.18
CA LYS A 18 11.36 -5.37 0.18
C LYS A 18 12.28 -4.16 0.35
N THR A 19 11.82 -3.08 0.97
CA THR A 19 12.65 -1.92 1.27
C THR A 19 13.72 -2.31 2.30
N LYS A 20 14.98 -2.11 1.92
CA LYS A 20 16.13 -2.49 2.74
C LYS A 20 16.09 -1.76 4.09
N GLY A 21 16.04 -2.52 5.18
CA GLY A 21 15.99 -1.96 6.53
C GLY A 21 14.64 -2.13 7.21
N VAL A 22 13.58 -2.48 6.47
CA VAL A 22 12.30 -2.89 7.04
C VAL A 22 12.39 -4.30 7.61
N LYS A 23 11.95 -4.48 8.85
CA LYS A 23 11.92 -5.76 9.57
C LYS A 23 10.51 -6.35 9.63
N SER A 24 9.50 -5.50 9.67
CA SER A 24 8.09 -5.91 9.72
C SER A 24 7.23 -4.83 9.08
N ALA A 25 6.19 -5.27 8.37
CA ALA A 25 5.14 -4.44 7.81
C ALA A 25 3.82 -5.19 7.98
N VAL A 26 2.85 -4.56 8.65
CA VAL A 26 1.52 -5.13 8.87
C VAL A 26 0.47 -4.09 8.49
N TRP A 27 -0.30 -4.35 7.44
CA TRP A 27 -1.40 -3.51 7.01
C TRP A 27 -2.74 -4.08 7.47
N ASN A 28 -3.62 -3.20 7.95
CA ASN A 28 -4.96 -3.56 8.38
C ASN A 28 -6.00 -3.06 7.38
N VAL A 29 -6.87 -3.96 6.93
CA VAL A 29 -7.92 -3.69 5.95
C VAL A 29 -9.10 -2.90 6.52
N GLU A 30 -9.32 -2.95 7.84
CA GLU A 30 -10.41 -2.23 8.50
C GLU A 30 -10.00 -0.79 8.83
N THR A 31 -8.74 -0.59 9.25
CA THR A 31 -8.25 0.74 9.66
C THR A 31 -7.47 1.48 8.57
N HIS A 32 -7.08 0.77 7.50
CA HIS A 32 -6.21 1.27 6.42
C HIS A 32 -4.82 1.74 6.91
N GLU A 33 -4.44 1.33 8.11
CA GLU A 33 -3.16 1.68 8.74
C GLU A 33 -2.09 0.63 8.43
N LEU A 34 -0.88 1.13 8.09
CA LEU A 34 0.32 0.32 7.94
C LEU A 34 1.22 0.50 9.16
N LYS A 35 1.43 -0.56 9.93
CA LYS A 35 2.38 -0.59 11.05
C LYS A 35 3.73 -1.12 10.56
N LEU A 36 4.79 -0.35 10.77
CA LEU A 36 6.13 -0.65 10.31
C LEU A 36 7.12 -0.76 11.47
N ILE A 37 8.08 -1.67 11.33
CA ILE A 37 9.29 -1.70 12.15
C ILE A 37 10.47 -1.66 11.19
N PHE A 38 11.26 -0.59 11.22
CA PHE A 38 12.40 -0.41 10.33
C PHE A 38 13.61 0.20 11.04
N ASP A 39 14.80 0.05 10.45
CA ASP A 39 16.05 0.65 10.91
C ASP A 39 16.25 2.01 10.20
N GLU A 40 16.02 3.10 10.93
CA GLU A 40 16.14 4.49 10.45
C GLU A 40 17.53 4.84 9.89
N ARG A 41 18.57 4.05 10.23
CA ARG A 41 19.93 4.23 9.68
C ARG A 41 20.08 3.66 8.27
N LYS A 42 19.09 2.91 7.78
CA LYS A 42 19.11 2.19 6.50
C LYS A 42 18.05 2.68 5.52
N THR A 43 16.96 3.25 6.02
CA THR A 43 15.82 3.74 5.23
C THR A 43 15.00 4.72 6.07
N ASP A 44 14.13 5.47 5.42
CA ASP A 44 13.21 6.45 6.00
C ASP A 44 11.78 6.18 5.50
N LEU A 45 10.82 6.95 6.04
CA LEU A 45 9.42 6.82 5.67
C LEU A 45 9.18 7.17 4.20
N GLU A 46 9.86 8.19 3.67
CA GLU A 46 9.73 8.64 2.28
C GLU A 46 10.09 7.50 1.32
N THR A 47 11.23 6.85 1.53
CA THR A 47 11.66 5.68 0.73
C THR A 47 10.64 4.54 0.80
N ILE A 48 10.05 4.27 1.96
CA ILE A 48 9.04 3.22 2.11
C ILE A 48 7.74 3.61 1.38
N GLN A 49 7.31 4.86 1.51
CA GLN A 49 6.15 5.41 0.81
C GLN A 49 6.34 5.31 -0.72
N GLU A 50 7.48 5.72 -1.25
CA GLU A 50 7.81 5.58 -2.68
C GLU A 50 7.68 4.14 -3.19
N ASN A 51 8.13 3.15 -2.42
CA ASN A 51 8.00 1.73 -2.79
C ASN A 51 6.53 1.27 -2.81
N ILE A 52 5.68 1.82 -1.93
CA ILE A 52 4.24 1.54 -1.90
C ILE A 52 3.54 2.19 -3.10
N LEU A 53 3.88 3.44 -3.42
CA LEU A 53 3.37 4.16 -4.59
C LEU A 53 3.75 3.43 -5.89
N ALA A 54 4.98 2.91 -5.97
CA ALA A 54 5.47 2.16 -7.13
C ALA A 54 4.69 0.85 -7.38
N VAL A 55 3.99 0.30 -6.38
CA VAL A 55 3.11 -0.87 -6.54
C VAL A 55 1.63 -0.50 -6.66
N GLY A 56 1.32 0.79 -6.88
CA GLY A 56 -0.02 1.27 -7.22
C GLY A 56 -0.91 1.60 -6.02
N HIS A 57 -0.33 1.80 -4.83
CA HIS A 57 -1.07 2.12 -3.61
C HIS A 57 -0.78 3.53 -3.13
N ASP A 58 -1.82 4.32 -2.92
CA ASP A 58 -1.74 5.69 -2.43
C ASP A 58 -1.40 5.71 -0.94
N VAL A 59 -0.64 6.72 -0.54
CA VAL A 59 -0.18 6.89 0.83
C VAL A 59 -0.38 8.33 1.27
N GLU A 60 -1.35 8.55 2.16
CA GLU A 60 -1.67 9.88 2.72
C GLU A 60 -1.91 10.91 1.61
N GLU A 61 -1.05 11.92 1.48
CA GLU A 61 -1.15 12.97 0.46
C GLU A 61 -0.41 12.62 -0.85
N LEU A 62 0.20 11.44 -0.93
CA LEU A 62 0.95 10.98 -2.09
C LEU A 62 0.13 9.99 -2.90
N ALA A 63 -0.09 10.31 -4.18
CA ALA A 63 -0.77 9.44 -5.12
C ALA A 63 0.23 8.65 -5.97
N ALA A 64 -0.02 7.35 -6.12
CA ALA A 64 0.66 6.50 -7.07
C ALA A 64 0.41 6.99 -8.50
N SER A 65 1.39 6.78 -9.39
CA SER A 65 1.22 7.11 -10.80
C SER A 65 0.08 6.31 -11.42
N ASP A 66 -0.56 6.87 -12.44
CA ASP A 66 -1.65 6.19 -13.14
C ASP A 66 -1.20 4.85 -13.73
N GLU A 67 0.06 4.75 -14.15
CA GLU A 67 0.66 3.50 -14.63
C GLU A 67 0.77 2.44 -13.52
N ALA A 68 1.26 2.83 -12.34
CA ALA A 68 1.38 1.91 -11.21
C ALA A 68 0.00 1.48 -10.72
N TYR A 69 -0.94 2.42 -10.61
CA TYR A 69 -2.33 2.14 -10.25
C TYR A 69 -3.02 1.23 -11.28
N ALA A 70 -2.82 1.45 -12.58
CA ALA A 70 -3.39 0.60 -13.62
C ALA A 70 -2.83 -0.83 -13.63
N SER A 71 -1.63 -1.04 -13.05
CA SER A 71 -1.02 -2.37 -12.94
C SER A 71 -1.65 -3.27 -11.86
N VAL A 72 -2.43 -2.70 -10.93
CA VAL A 72 -3.12 -3.47 -9.90
C VAL A 72 -4.28 -4.27 -10.50
N HIS A 73 -4.66 -5.36 -9.84
CA HIS A 73 -5.82 -6.15 -10.26
C HIS A 73 -7.09 -5.30 -10.26
N ALA A 74 -8.07 -5.64 -11.11
CA ALA A 74 -9.31 -4.86 -11.27
C ALA A 74 -10.05 -4.63 -9.93
N CYS A 75 -10.18 -5.67 -9.10
CA CYS A 75 -10.80 -5.56 -7.76
C CYS A 75 -9.97 -4.77 -6.74
N CYS A 76 -8.73 -4.40 -7.07
CA CYS A 76 -7.85 -3.61 -6.22
C CYS A 76 -7.86 -2.12 -6.60
N LYS A 77 -8.73 -1.71 -7.53
CA LYS A 77 -8.86 -0.32 -7.96
C LYS A 77 -9.67 0.48 -6.93
N TYR A 78 -9.08 0.70 -5.77
CA TYR A 78 -9.69 1.35 -4.61
C TYR A 78 -10.11 2.82 -4.84
N ARG A 79 -9.67 3.48 -5.92
CA ARG A 79 -10.14 4.83 -6.31
C ARG A 79 -11.50 4.79 -7.02
N ASP A 80 -11.96 3.60 -7.44
CA ASP A 80 -13.25 3.40 -8.10
C ASP A 80 -14.37 3.20 -7.05
N GLU A 81 -15.43 3.99 -7.15
CA GLU A 81 -16.57 3.92 -6.23
C GLU A 81 -17.27 2.54 -6.29
N GLU A 82 -17.40 1.92 -7.47
CA GLU A 82 -18.02 0.60 -7.60
C GLU A 82 -17.22 -0.46 -6.85
N VAL A 83 -15.89 -0.42 -6.97
CA VAL A 83 -14.99 -1.32 -6.24
C VAL A 83 -15.08 -1.09 -4.74
N GLN A 84 -15.20 0.16 -4.30
CA GLN A 84 -15.40 0.45 -2.88
C GLN A 84 -16.72 -0.15 -2.37
N GLU A 85 -17.84 0.04 -3.07
CA GLU A 85 -19.13 -0.55 -2.68
C GLU A 85 -19.08 -2.09 -2.65
N GLU A 86 -18.42 -2.74 -3.61
CA GLU A 86 -18.28 -4.20 -3.64
C GLU A 86 -17.50 -4.77 -2.45
N HIS A 87 -16.70 -3.94 -1.78
CA HIS A 87 -15.88 -4.33 -0.63
C HIS A 87 -16.41 -3.75 0.69
N LYS A 88 -17.59 -3.12 0.69
CA LYS A 88 -18.30 -2.76 1.91
C LYS A 88 -19.05 -3.98 2.43
N GLU A 89 -18.51 -4.61 3.48
CA GLU A 89 -19.21 -5.58 4.32
C GLU A 89 -19.87 -4.90 5.54
#